data_AF-A0A6J6W020-F1
#
_entry.id   AF-A0A6J6W020-F1
#
_cell.length_a   1.000
_cell.length_b   1.000
_cell.length_c   1.000
_cell.angle_alpha   90.00
_cell.angle_beta   90.00
_cell.angle_gamma   90.00
#
_symmetry.space_group_name_H-M   'P 1'
#
loop_
_entity.id
_entity.type
_entity.pdbx_description
1 polymer ?
#
loop_
_entity_poly.entity_id
_entity_poly.type
_entity_poly.pdbx_seq_one_letter_code
_entity_poly.pdbx_strand_id
1 'polypeptide(L)'
;MTVSGVDLAAIARGEGPEEIDGHRSSARNRFVGLVTRVEKEGLVGIVEIQAGPHRIISMVTADAITDLGLTPGARAVASIKSTNVVIETA
;
A
#
# COMPACT_ATOMS: atom_id res chain seq x y z
N MET A 1 14.26 -0.01 -16.64
CA MET A 1 14.16 -1.45 -16.36
C MET A 1 12.82 -1.91 -16.89
N THR A 2 12.80 -2.92 -17.77
CA THR A 2 11.59 -3.49 -18.36
C THR A 2 11.43 -4.92 -17.89
N VAL A 3 10.22 -5.31 -17.50
CA VAL A 3 9.87 -6.69 -17.12
C VAL A 3 9.14 -7.33 -18.29
N SER A 4 9.46 -8.59 -18.62
CA SER A 4 8.72 -9.33 -19.65
C SER A 4 7.27 -9.56 -19.21
N GLY A 5 6.32 -9.38 -20.12
CA GLY A 5 4.90 -9.63 -19.82
C GLY A 5 4.63 -11.09 -19.40
N VAL A 6 5.45 -12.03 -19.87
CA VAL A 6 5.34 -13.45 -19.48
C VAL A 6 5.77 -13.65 -18.03
N ASP A 7 6.86 -13.02 -17.61
CA ASP A 7 7.38 -13.10 -16.25
C ASP A 7 6.42 -12.43 -15.26
N LEU A 8 5.89 -11.26 -15.65
CA LEU A 8 4.86 -10.56 -14.87
C LEU A 8 3.59 -11.40 -14.72
N ALA A 9 3.13 -12.03 -15.81
CA ALA A 9 1.95 -12.89 -15.77
C ALA A 9 2.18 -14.17 -14.94
N ALA A 10 3.41 -14.71 -14.92
CA ALA A 10 3.75 -15.84 -14.07
C ALA A 10 3.66 -15.48 -12.57
N ILE A 11 4.19 -14.32 -12.18
CA ILE A 11 4.11 -13.81 -10.81
C ILE A 11 2.64 -13.52 -10.42
N ALA A 12 1.90 -12.80 -11.27
CA ALA A 12 0.52 -12.41 -11.00
C ALA A 12 -0.45 -13.59 -10.87
N ARG A 13 -0.12 -14.75 -11.46
CA ARG A 13 -0.94 -15.97 -11.35
C ARG A 13 -0.67 -16.78 -10.07
N GLY A 14 0.49 -16.61 -9.45
CA GLY A 14 0.88 -17.32 -8.21
C GLY A 14 0.37 -16.66 -6.93
N GLU A 15 0.06 -15.37 -7.00
CA GLU A 15 -0.37 -14.56 -5.85
C GLU A 15 -1.88 -14.29 -5.93
N GLY A 16 -2.70 -15.24 -5.48
CA GLY A 16 -4.00 -14.87 -4.90
C GLY A 16 -3.78 -13.93 -3.72
N PRO A 17 -4.77 -13.15 -3.24
CA PRO A 17 -4.56 -12.27 -2.11
C PRO A 17 -4.17 -13.13 -0.89
N GLU A 18 -2.87 -13.28 -0.65
CA GLU A 18 -2.36 -13.77 0.63
C GLU A 18 -2.97 -12.82 1.64
N GLU A 19 -3.78 -13.35 2.54
CA GLU A 19 -4.23 -12.54 3.66
C GLU A 19 -2.96 -11.99 4.32
N ILE A 20 -2.81 -10.66 4.37
CA ILE A 20 -1.77 -10.07 5.20
C ILE A 20 -2.27 -10.34 6.63
N ASP A 21 -2.03 -11.57 7.10
CA ASP A 21 -2.75 -12.22 8.19
C ASP A 21 -2.14 -11.84 9.55
N GLY A 22 -3.00 -11.87 10.57
CA GLY A 22 -2.66 -11.87 12.00
C GLY A 22 -3.10 -10.64 12.80
N HIS A 23 -3.26 -9.47 12.17
CA HIS A 23 -3.52 -8.23 12.91
C HIS A 23 -5.01 -7.87 12.90
N ARG A 24 -5.71 -8.22 13.98
CA ARG A 24 -7.08 -7.73 14.23
C ARG A 24 -7.04 -6.20 14.38
N SER A 25 -7.63 -5.51 13.42
CA SER A 25 -7.75 -4.05 13.42
C SER A 25 -9.20 -3.60 13.34
N SER A 26 -9.54 -2.49 14.01
CA SER A 26 -10.86 -1.86 13.92
C SER A 26 -10.99 -0.91 12.71
N ALA A 27 -9.94 -0.77 11.90
CA ALA A 27 -10.01 -0.11 10.60
C ALA A 27 -10.86 -0.94 9.65
N ARG A 28 -11.93 -0.34 9.10
CA ARG A 28 -12.88 -1.04 8.21
C ARG A 28 -12.55 -0.85 6.74
N ASN A 29 -11.76 0.16 6.41
CA ASN A 29 -11.34 0.45 5.05
C ASN A 29 -9.92 -0.09 4.88
N ARG A 30 -9.77 -1.24 4.22
CA ARG A 30 -8.48 -1.88 3.97
C ARG A 30 -8.30 -2.10 2.49
N PHE A 31 -7.25 -1.50 1.93
CA PHE A 31 -6.94 -1.59 0.51
C PHE A 31 -5.58 -2.27 0.36
N VAL A 32 -5.60 -3.52 -0.10
CA VAL A 32 -4.39 -4.28 -0.41
C VAL A 32 -3.84 -3.78 -1.74
N GLY A 33 -2.55 -3.49 -1.79
CA GLY A 33 -1.91 -2.99 -2.99
C GLY A 33 -0.39 -3.11 -2.98
N LEU A 34 0.22 -2.55 -4.02
CA LEU A 34 1.66 -2.44 -4.16
C LEU A 34 2.09 -1.01 -3.90
N VAL A 35 3.17 -0.84 -3.14
CA VAL A 35 3.85 0.43 -2.98
C VAL A 35 4.45 0.82 -4.33
N THR A 36 4.11 1.99 -4.85
CA THR A 36 4.61 2.50 -6.15
C THR A 36 5.63 3.60 -5.97
N ARG A 37 5.59 4.34 -4.86
CA ARG A 37 6.49 5.47 -4.57
C ARG A 37 6.69 5.61 -3.06
N VAL A 38 7.91 5.93 -2.67
CA VAL A 38 8.28 6.27 -1.28
C VAL A 38 9.22 7.47 -1.30
N GLU A 39 8.90 8.48 -0.53
CA GLU A 39 9.77 9.65 -0.26
C GLU A 39 9.96 9.80 1.24
N LYS A 40 11.16 10.16 1.67
CA LYS A 40 11.49 10.46 3.07
C LYS A 40 12.16 11.83 3.14
N GLU A 41 11.67 12.70 4.01
CA GLU A 41 12.26 14.00 4.28
C GLU A 41 12.11 14.33 5.77
N GLY A 42 13.25 14.48 6.47
CA GLY A 42 13.27 14.71 7.91
C GLY A 42 12.56 13.59 8.69
N LEU A 43 11.54 13.97 9.47
CA LEU A 43 10.79 13.06 10.34
C LEU A 43 9.61 12.36 9.65
N VAL A 44 9.27 12.76 8.43
CA VAL A 44 8.09 12.29 7.71
C VAL A 44 8.45 11.69 6.37
N GLY A 45 7.51 10.97 5.78
CA GLY A 45 7.60 10.48 4.44
C GLY A 45 6.24 10.26 3.81
N ILE A 46 6.25 10.18 2.48
CA ILE A 46 5.08 9.93 1.65
C ILE A 46 5.20 8.53 1.08
N VAL A 47 4.12 7.77 1.17
CA VAL A 47 4.00 6.43 0.58
C VAL A 47 2.79 6.43 -0.33
N GLU A 48 3.00 5.96 -1.56
CA GLU A 48 1.94 5.75 -2.54
C GLU A 48 1.70 4.25 -2.71
N ILE A 49 0.43 3.84 -2.65
CA ILE A 49 -0.01 2.47 -2.86
C ILE A 49 -1.02 2.43 -4.01
N GLN A 50 -0.77 1.57 -5.00
CA GLN A 50 -1.76 1.21 -6.02
C GLN A 50 -2.54 -0.01 -5.54
N ALA A 51 -3.83 0.17 -5.28
CA ALA A 51 -4.75 -0.86 -4.78
C ALA A 51 -5.95 -1.00 -5.73
N GLY A 52 -5.84 -1.91 -6.70
CA GLY A 52 -6.84 -2.08 -7.76
C GLY A 52 -7.01 -0.77 -8.55
N PRO A 53 -8.23 -0.22 -8.68
CA PRO A 53 -8.45 1.05 -9.38
C PRO A 53 -8.06 2.29 -8.55
N HIS A 54 -7.72 2.12 -7.27
CA HIS A 54 -7.48 3.22 -6.35
C HIS A 54 -5.99 3.49 -6.18
N ARG A 55 -5.61 4.77 -6.26
CA ARG A 55 -4.30 5.29 -5.87
C ARG A 55 -4.43 5.94 -4.51
N ILE A 56 -3.72 5.41 -3.50
CA ILE A 56 -3.79 5.89 -2.11
C ILE A 56 -2.44 6.49 -1.74
N ILE A 57 -2.47 7.71 -1.21
CA ILE A 57 -1.28 8.41 -0.72
C ILE A 57 -1.42 8.59 0.79
N SER A 58 -0.40 8.19 1.53
CA SER A 58 -0.34 8.34 2.98
C SER A 58 0.94 9.06 3.39
N MET A 59 0.81 9.97 4.35
CA MET A 59 1.94 10.53 5.06
C MET A 59 2.16 9.73 6.35
N VAL A 60 3.38 9.28 6.56
CA VAL A 60 3.81 8.46 7.70
C VAL A 60 5.12 9.02 8.26
N THR A 61 5.58 8.53 9.41
CA THR A 61 6.91 8.89 9.89
C THR A 61 7.99 8.23 9.02
N ALA A 62 9.16 8.86 8.91
CA ALA A 62 10.30 8.31 8.19
C ALA A 62 10.77 6.97 8.81
N ASP A 63 10.64 6.83 10.13
CA ASP A 63 10.93 5.60 10.86
C ASP A 63 9.96 4.48 10.48
N ALA A 64 8.65 4.77 10.40
CA ALA A 64 7.66 3.76 10.01
C ALA A 64 7.91 3.21 8.60
N ILE A 65 8.37 4.03 7.66
CA ILE A 65 8.79 3.55 6.33
C ILE A 65 9.92 2.53 6.44
N THR A 66 10.89 2.81 7.31
CA THR A 66 12.07 1.97 7.50
C THR A 66 11.71 0.68 8.24
N ASP A 67 10.98 0.79 9.36
CA ASP A 67 10.57 -0.34 10.21
C ASP A 67 9.64 -1.31 9.48
N LEU A 68 8.76 -0.80 8.61
CA LEU A 68 7.83 -1.61 7.81
C LEU A 68 8.43 -2.07 6.48
N GLY A 69 9.68 -1.69 6.16
CA GLY A 69 10.35 -2.06 4.91
C GLY A 69 9.65 -1.54 3.65
N LEU A 70 8.97 -0.39 3.74
CA LEU A 70 8.19 0.16 2.63
C LEU A 70 9.14 0.63 1.52
N THR A 71 9.05 -0.04 0.37
CA THR A 71 9.84 0.25 -0.83
C THR A 71 8.98 0.01 -2.07
N PRO A 72 9.25 0.68 -3.20
CA PRO A 72 8.53 0.40 -4.44
C PRO A 72 8.58 -1.10 -4.80
N GLY A 73 7.41 -1.68 -5.11
CA GLY A 73 7.22 -3.11 -5.34
C GLY A 73 6.82 -3.90 -4.09
N ALA A 74 6.96 -3.35 -2.89
CA ALA A 74 6.52 -4.00 -1.67
C ALA A 74 4.98 -4.09 -1.63
N ARG A 75 4.48 -5.23 -1.15
CA ARG A 75 3.05 -5.40 -0.89
C ARG A 75 2.68 -4.74 0.44
N ALA A 76 1.60 -3.98 0.47
CA ALA A 76 1.15 -3.25 1.66
C ALA A 76 -0.37 -3.16 1.75
N VAL A 77 -0.88 -2.87 2.96
CA VAL A 77 -2.30 -2.54 3.17
C VAL A 77 -2.41 -1.08 3.59
N ALA A 78 -3.09 -0.27 2.78
CA ALA A 78 -3.58 1.02 3.24
C ALA A 78 -4.79 0.78 4.16
N SER A 79 -4.56 0.91 5.47
CA SER A 79 -5.56 0.67 6.52
C SER A 79 -6.05 2.00 7.08
N ILE A 80 -7.33 2.32 6.87
CA ILE A 80 -7.92 3.62 7.20
C ILE A 80 -9.05 3.43 8.23
N LYS A 81 -8.97 4.17 9.33
CA LYS A 81 -10.04 4.18 10.34
C LYS A 81 -11.30 4.83 9.75
N SER A 82 -12.46 4.22 9.99
CA SER A 82 -13.75 4.72 9.47
C SER A 82 -14.08 6.16 9.87
N THR A 83 -13.54 6.64 10.99
CA THR A 83 -13.75 8.00 11.50
C THR A 83 -12.92 9.07 10.78
N ASN A 84 -12.01 8.67 9.88
CA ASN A 84 -11.09 9.56 9.17
C ASN A 84 -11.42 9.60 7.67
N VAL A 85 -12.70 9.43 7.31
CA VAL A 85 -13.20 9.48 5.95
C VAL A 85 -14.13 10.69 5.82
N VAL A 86 -13.95 11.47 4.76
CA VAL A 86 -14.86 12.55 4.37
C VAL A 86 -15.76 12.03 3.25
N ILE A 87 -17.06 12.34 3.32
CA ILE A 87 -18.04 11.99 2.29
C ILE A 87 -18.38 13.25 1.51
N GLU A 88 -18.26 13.18 0.19
CA GLU A 88 -18.59 14.27 -0.73
C GLU A 88 -19.60 13.77 -1.77
N THR A 89 -20.47 14.66 -2.25
CA THR A 89 -21.40 14.41 -3.36
C THR A 89 -20.99 15.25 -4.55
N ALA A 90 -21.29 14.77 -5.77
CA ALA A 90 -21.02 15.49 -7.01
C ALA A 90 -21.92 16.71 -7.19
#